data_AF-A0A0A9X6W5-F1
#
_entry.id   AF-A0A0A9X6W5-F1
#
_cell.length_a   1.000
_cell.length_b   1.000
_cell.length_c   1.000
_cell.angle_alpha   90.00
_cell.angle_beta   90.00
_cell.angle_gamma   90.00
#
_symmetry.space_group_name_H-M   'P 1'
#
loop_
_entity.id
_entity.type
_entity.pdbx_description
1 polymer ?
#
loop_
_entity_poly.entity_id
_entity_poly.type
_entity_poly.pdbx_seq_one_letter_code
_entity_poly.pdbx_strand_id
1 'polypeptide(L)'
;PAFALSKNVMRPYAGTYLSEIKKIFNYRLSRGRRFIECTFGILSNKWRILHRPLNVDEPFAINIIKACVVLHNFVRLRDGFEFDDTIPPDVLLGSSLANTERSRHATDIRDHFAEYFSGIGSVPW
;
A
#
# COMPACT_ATOMS: atom_id res chain seq x y z
N PRO A 1 2.50 -2.87 13.74
CA PRO A 1 1.50 -3.35 12.75
C PRO A 1 0.66 -4.50 13.31
N ALA A 2 -0.65 -4.48 13.05
CA ALA A 2 -1.63 -5.42 13.62
C ALA A 2 -1.63 -6.81 12.97
N PHE A 3 -0.88 -7.03 11.88
CA PHE A 3 -0.90 -8.29 11.11
C PHE A 3 0.47 -8.97 11.08
N ALA A 4 0.46 -10.31 11.20
CA ALA A 4 1.66 -11.15 11.12
C ALA A 4 2.13 -11.34 9.66
N LEU A 5 3.42 -11.68 9.49
CA LEU A 5 3.96 -12.06 8.18
C LEU A 5 3.30 -13.35 7.72
N SER A 6 2.66 -13.31 6.56
CA SER A 6 2.01 -14.47 5.95
C SER A 6 2.25 -14.46 4.44
N LYS A 7 1.79 -15.51 3.76
CA LYS A 7 1.89 -15.60 2.29
C LYS A 7 1.22 -14.42 1.58
N ASN A 8 0.18 -13.85 2.20
CA ASN A 8 -0.64 -12.78 1.62
C ASN A 8 -0.37 -11.40 2.26
N VAL A 9 0.42 -11.34 3.33
CA VAL A 9 0.68 -10.10 4.08
C VAL A 9 2.18 -9.96 4.33
N MET A 10 2.80 -9.02 3.62
CA MET A 10 4.22 -8.70 3.76
C MET A 10 4.46 -7.67 4.86
N ARG A 11 5.57 -7.84 5.60
CA ARG A 11 6.05 -6.87 6.58
C ARG A 11 7.50 -6.45 6.29
N PRO A 12 7.88 -5.22 6.65
CA PRO A 12 9.27 -4.80 6.65
C PRO A 12 10.16 -5.76 7.45
N TYR A 13 11.42 -5.86 7.05
CA TYR A 13 12.47 -6.44 7.89
C TYR A 13 12.60 -5.61 9.17
N ALA A 14 12.65 -6.30 10.31
CA ALA A 14 12.89 -5.70 11.61
C ALA A 14 14.40 -5.59 11.89
N GLY A 15 14.79 -4.64 12.73
CA GLY A 15 16.18 -4.39 13.12
C GLY A 15 16.69 -3.03 12.67
N THR A 16 17.75 -2.55 13.33
CA THR A 16 18.39 -1.25 13.08
C THR A 16 19.47 -1.34 11.99
N TYR A 17 20.25 -2.42 11.97
CA TYR A 17 21.33 -2.65 11.01
C TYR A 17 20.88 -3.61 9.90
N LEU A 18 20.11 -3.07 8.96
CA LEU A 18 19.63 -3.81 7.79
C LEU A 18 20.66 -3.76 6.64
N SER A 19 20.80 -4.87 5.92
CA SER A 19 21.53 -4.87 4.65
C SER A 19 20.83 -3.98 3.62
N GLU A 20 21.56 -3.55 2.60
CA GLU A 20 21.03 -2.63 1.59
C GLU A 20 19.78 -3.19 0.90
N ILE A 21 19.81 -4.46 0.49
CA ILE A 21 18.66 -5.17 -0.09
C ILE A 21 17.41 -5.09 0.81
N LYS A 22 17.58 -5.25 2.13
CA LYS A 22 16.48 -5.18 3.09
C LYS A 22 15.96 -3.75 3.28
N LYS A 23 16.84 -2.74 3.22
CA LYS A 23 16.44 -1.32 3.24
C LYS A 23 15.64 -0.96 1.99
N ILE A 24 16.11 -1.38 0.82
CA ILE A 24 15.42 -1.21 -0.47
C ILE A 24 14.03 -1.82 -0.41
N PHE A 25 13.92 -3.07 0.03
CA PHE A 25 12.62 -3.72 0.21
C PHE A 25 11.70 -2.94 1.16
N ASN A 26 12.20 -2.54 2.34
CA ASN A 26 11.42 -1.78 3.31
C ASN A 26 10.90 -0.45 2.74
N TYR A 27 11.75 0.24 1.97
CA TYR A 27 11.39 1.47 1.28
C TYR A 27 10.29 1.22 0.24
N ARG A 28 10.47 0.23 -0.63
CA ARG A 28 9.49 -0.14 -1.68
C ARG A 28 8.14 -0.52 -1.08
N LEU A 29 8.15 -1.34 -0.04
CA LEU A 29 6.94 -1.75 0.66
C LEU A 29 6.21 -0.55 1.28
N SER A 30 6.97 0.40 1.85
CA SER A 30 6.40 1.63 2.42
C SER A 30 5.83 2.55 1.35
N ARG A 31 6.55 2.75 0.23
CA ARG A 31 6.07 3.47 -0.94
C ARG A 31 4.76 2.87 -1.47
N GLY A 32 4.71 1.55 -1.66
CA GLY A 32 3.50 0.87 -2.14
C GLY A 32 2.32 1.08 -1.20
N ARG A 33 2.51 0.87 0.11
CA ARG A 33 1.46 1.11 1.11
C ARG A 33 0.95 2.55 1.07
N ARG A 34 1.86 3.51 0.98
CA ARG A 34 1.55 4.93 0.89
C ARG A 34 0.64 5.26 -0.29
N PHE A 35 0.95 4.76 -1.50
CA PHE A 35 0.09 4.99 -2.67
C PHE A 35 -1.32 4.45 -2.45
N ILE A 36 -1.45 3.28 -1.82
CA ILE A 36 -2.74 2.68 -1.49
C ILE A 36 -3.50 3.53 -0.46
N GLU A 37 -2.85 3.94 0.62
CA GLU A 37 -3.45 4.79 1.66
C GLU A 37 -3.95 6.13 1.09
N CYS A 38 -3.14 6.78 0.25
CA CYS A 38 -3.52 8.03 -0.39
C CYS A 38 -4.66 7.85 -1.40
N THR A 39 -4.67 6.75 -2.15
CA THR A 39 -5.78 6.42 -3.05
C THR A 39 -7.09 6.27 -2.28
N PHE A 40 -7.08 5.54 -1.16
CA PHE A 40 -8.26 5.42 -0.31
C PHE A 40 -8.66 6.76 0.33
N GLY A 41 -7.70 7.58 0.76
CA GLY A 41 -7.96 8.93 1.28
C GLY A 41 -8.64 9.83 0.24
N ILE A 42 -8.12 9.87 -0.98
CA ILE A 42 -8.71 10.64 -2.09
C ILE A 42 -10.12 10.16 -2.40
N LEU A 43 -10.30 8.83 -2.53
CA LEU A 43 -11.59 8.26 -2.90
C LEU A 43 -12.64 8.50 -1.81
N SER A 44 -12.29 8.29 -0.54
CA SER A 44 -13.19 8.54 0.60
C SER A 44 -13.55 10.02 0.74
N ASN A 45 -12.56 10.92 0.71
CA ASN A 45 -12.80 12.37 0.78
C ASN A 45 -13.71 12.87 -0.35
N LYS A 46 -13.61 12.29 -1.55
CA LYS A 46 -14.49 12.65 -2.68
C LYS A 46 -15.91 12.13 -2.49
N TRP A 47 -16.07 10.92 -1.95
CA TRP A 47 -17.34 10.21 -1.86
C TRP A 47 -17.77 9.99 -0.42
N ARG A 48 -18.65 10.85 0.08
CA ARG A 48 -19.16 10.83 1.47
C ARG A 48 -19.77 9.49 1.91
N ILE A 49 -20.25 8.67 0.97
CA ILE A 49 -20.78 7.32 1.26
C ILE A 49 -19.72 6.41 1.91
N LEU A 50 -18.43 6.64 1.64
CA LEU A 50 -17.31 5.85 2.17
C LEU A 50 -16.84 6.32 3.56
N HIS A 51 -17.38 7.42 4.09
CA HIS A 51 -17.01 7.91 5.43
C HIS A 51 -17.62 7.08 6.57
N ARG A 52 -18.57 6.19 6.26
CA ARG A 52 -19.23 5.32 7.22
C ARG A 52 -19.20 3.88 6.70
N PRO A 53 -19.26 2.88 7.60
CA PRO A 53 -19.45 1.49 7.18
C PRO A 53 -20.68 1.36 6.28
N LEU A 54 -20.54 0.59 5.20
CA LEU A 54 -21.63 0.29 4.29
C LEU A 54 -22.56 -0.73 4.96
N ASN A 55 -23.76 -0.30 5.37
CA ASN A 55 -24.77 -1.18 5.97
C ASN A 55 -25.68 -1.78 4.89
N VAL A 56 -25.08 -2.58 4.01
CA VAL A 56 -25.73 -3.24 2.87
C VAL A 56 -25.13 -4.64 2.68
N ASP A 57 -25.75 -5.45 1.83
CA ASP A 57 -25.22 -6.77 1.46
C ASP A 57 -23.90 -6.66 0.68
N GLU A 58 -23.05 -7.68 0.81
CA GLU A 58 -21.73 -7.73 0.18
C GLU A 58 -21.76 -7.47 -1.35
N PRO A 59 -22.66 -8.10 -2.14
CA PRO A 59 -22.74 -7.84 -3.57
C PRO A 59 -23.05 -6.37 -3.89
N PHE A 60 -23.93 -5.73 -3.12
CA PHE A 60 -24.26 -4.32 -3.32
C PHE A 60 -23.12 -3.40 -2.88
N ALA A 61 -22.41 -3.73 -1.79
CA ALA A 61 -21.20 -3.00 -1.39
C ALA A 61 -20.14 -3.00 -2.52
N ILE A 62 -19.92 -4.14 -3.18
CA ILE A 62 -19.02 -4.23 -4.35
C ILE A 62 -19.47 -3.30 -5.47
N ASN A 63 -20.77 -3.23 -5.75
CA ASN A 63 -21.32 -2.33 -6.77
C ASN A 63 -21.14 -0.85 -6.41
N ILE A 64 -21.32 -0.48 -5.13
CA ILE A 64 -21.05 0.89 -4.64
C ILE A 64 -19.59 1.27 -4.88
N ILE A 65 -18.64 0.39 -4.53
CA ILE A 65 -17.20 0.66 -4.74
C ILE A 65 -16.89 0.81 -6.25
N LYS A 66 -17.40 -0.09 -7.10
CA LYS A 66 -17.25 0.01 -8.55
C LYS A 66 -17.80 1.33 -9.10
N ALA A 67 -18.98 1.75 -8.66
CA ALA A 67 -19.58 3.01 -9.06
C ALA A 67 -18.71 4.21 -8.63
N CYS A 68 -18.17 4.21 -7.41
CA CYS A 68 -17.26 5.27 -6.95
C CYS A 68 -16.01 5.38 -7.83
N VAL A 69 -15.43 4.25 -8.26
CA VAL A 69 -14.26 4.23 -9.15
C VAL A 69 -14.60 4.75 -10.54
N VAL A 70 -15.71 4.28 -11.14
CA VAL A 70 -16.14 4.74 -12.47
C VAL A 70 -16.44 6.24 -12.47
N LEU A 71 -17.18 6.72 -11.46
CA LEU A 71 -17.49 8.14 -11.31
C LEU A 71 -16.23 8.97 -11.05
N HIS A 72 -15.28 8.45 -10.27
CA HIS A 72 -14.00 9.12 -10.05
C HIS A 72 -13.27 9.31 -11.39
N ASN A 73 -13.15 8.25 -12.20
CA ASN A 73 -12.51 8.32 -13.51
C ASN A 73 -13.22 9.31 -14.44
N PHE A 74 -14.55 9.32 -14.46
CA PHE A 74 -15.33 10.27 -15.25
C PHE A 74 -15.06 11.72 -14.85
N VAL A 75 -15.11 12.04 -13.55
CA VAL A 75 -14.83 13.38 -13.02
C VAL A 75 -13.41 13.82 -13.40
N ARG A 76 -12.45 12.89 -13.35
CA ARG A 76 -11.04 13.16 -13.67
C ARG A 76 -10.79 13.43 -15.14
N LEU A 77 -11.51 12.76 -16.02
CA LEU A 77 -11.49 13.04 -17.45
C LEU A 77 -12.11 14.41 -17.77
N ARG A 78 -13.16 14.80 -17.05
CA ARG A 78 -13.89 16.05 -17.29
C ARG A 78 -13.19 17.28 -16.70
N ASP A 79 -12.75 17.20 -15.44
CA ASP A 79 -12.24 18.34 -14.67
C ASP A 79 -10.71 18.46 -14.74
N GLY A 80 -10.03 17.49 -15.35
CA GLY A 80 -8.56 17.42 -15.37
C GLY A 80 -7.96 16.79 -14.11
N PHE A 81 -6.64 16.56 -14.16
CA PHE A 81 -5.87 15.98 -13.06
C PHE A 81 -4.48 16.60 -12.95
N GLU A 82 -4.21 17.25 -11.83
CA GLU A 82 -2.87 17.61 -11.38
C GLU A 82 -2.24 16.48 -10.56
N PHE A 83 -1.21 15.83 -11.10
CA PHE A 83 -0.56 14.67 -10.49
C PHE A 83 0.09 14.98 -9.14
N ASP A 84 0.59 16.21 -8.99
CA ASP A 84 1.34 16.68 -7.83
C ASP A 84 0.49 16.67 -6.54
N ASP A 85 -0.82 16.92 -6.66
CA ASP A 85 -1.77 16.89 -5.54
C ASP A 85 -2.00 15.49 -4.96
N THR A 86 -1.54 14.45 -5.67
CA THR A 86 -1.69 13.04 -5.26
C THR A 86 -0.40 12.40 -4.80
N ILE A 87 0.74 13.09 -4.98
CA ILE A 87 2.04 12.67 -4.47
C ILE A 87 2.12 13.12 -3.02
N PRO A 88 2.15 12.20 -2.04
CA PRO A 88 2.20 12.63 -0.67
C PRO A 88 3.67 13.03 -0.35
N PRO A 89 3.92 14.08 0.44
CA PRO A 89 5.26 14.66 0.66
C PRO A 89 6.20 13.68 1.35
N ASP A 90 7.41 13.42 0.84
CA ASP A 90 8.32 12.38 1.35
C ASP A 90 8.58 12.48 2.87
N VAL A 91 7.86 11.69 3.67
CA VAL A 91 8.02 11.61 5.13
C VAL A 91 8.57 10.23 5.46
N LEU A 92 9.82 10.21 5.94
CA LEU A 92 10.54 9.05 6.44
C LEU A 92 9.77 8.37 7.58
N LEU A 93 9.10 7.25 7.29
CA LEU A 93 8.48 6.42 8.32
C LEU A 93 9.48 5.39 8.85
N GLY A 94 10.27 5.82 9.85
CA GLY A 94 11.01 4.94 10.73
C GLY A 94 10.07 4.25 11.72
N SER A 95 9.45 3.13 11.32
CA SER A 95 8.67 2.31 12.26
C SER A 95 9.47 1.07 12.67
N SER A 96 9.96 1.05 13.91
CA SER A 96 10.49 -0.14 14.58
C SER A 96 9.37 -1.19 14.69
N LEU A 97 9.58 -2.36 14.09
CA LEU A 97 8.60 -3.44 14.09
C LEU A 97 9.04 -4.57 15.02
N ALA A 98 8.28 -4.78 16.11
CA ALA A 98 8.48 -5.87 17.05
C ALA A 98 8.40 -7.26 16.39
N ASN A 99 9.16 -8.21 16.94
CA ASN A 99 9.25 -9.59 16.47
C ASN A 99 7.96 -10.35 16.79
N THR A 100 7.41 -11.05 15.79
CA THR A 100 6.30 -12.00 15.97
C THR A 100 6.57 -13.22 15.08
N GLU A 101 6.00 -14.36 15.46
CA GLU A 101 6.31 -15.69 14.94
C GLU A 101 6.30 -15.81 13.41
N ARG A 102 7.23 -16.62 12.90
CA ARG A 102 7.63 -16.63 11.49
C ARG A 102 7.15 -17.91 10.80
N SER A 103 6.40 -17.76 9.73
CA SER A 103 6.24 -18.83 8.73
C SER A 103 7.46 -18.83 7.80
N ARG A 104 8.12 -20.00 7.64
CA ARG A 104 9.29 -20.15 6.75
C ARG A 104 8.97 -19.71 5.32
N HIS A 105 7.86 -20.21 4.76
CA HIS A 105 7.44 -19.89 3.40
C HIS A 105 7.16 -18.40 3.18
N ALA A 106 6.58 -17.70 4.17
CA ALA A 106 6.34 -16.26 4.05
C ALA A 106 7.65 -15.43 4.11
N THR A 107 8.69 -15.98 4.74
CA THR A 107 10.02 -15.39 4.74
C THR A 107 10.66 -15.53 3.35
N ASP A 108 10.56 -16.70 2.75
CA ASP A 108 11.10 -16.97 1.41
C ASP A 108 10.47 -16.06 0.35
N ILE A 109 9.14 -15.84 0.42
CA ILE A 109 8.44 -14.91 -0.48
C ILE A 109 8.97 -13.48 -0.31
N ARG A 110 9.17 -13.03 0.93
CA ARG A 110 9.69 -11.69 1.21
C ARG A 110 11.11 -11.53 0.68
N ASP A 111 11.96 -12.52 0.93
CA ASP A 111 13.36 -12.50 0.51
C ASP A 111 13.45 -12.53 -1.03
N HIS A 112 12.61 -13.30 -1.72
CA HIS A 112 12.48 -13.27 -3.17
C HIS A 112 12.09 -11.88 -3.71
N PHE A 113 11.11 -11.21 -3.08
CA PHE A 113 10.77 -9.84 -3.46
C PHE A 113 11.91 -8.85 -3.21
N ALA A 114 12.66 -9.03 -2.10
CA ALA A 114 13.78 -8.16 -1.77
C ALA A 114 14.88 -8.26 -2.83
N GLU A 115 15.22 -9.49 -3.26
CA GLU A 115 16.17 -9.71 -4.36
C GLU A 115 15.65 -9.14 -5.68
N TYR A 116 14.38 -9.37 -6.01
CA TYR A 116 13.77 -8.84 -7.23
C TYR A 116 13.86 -7.32 -7.32
N PHE A 117 13.52 -6.59 -6.24
CA PHE A 117 13.58 -5.12 -6.21
C PHE A 117 14.99 -4.55 -6.22
N SER A 118 16.00 -5.34 -5.87
CA SER A 118 17.42 -4.96 -5.96
C SER A 118 18.06 -5.36 -7.31
N GLY A 119 17.46 -6.30 -8.04
CA GLY A 119 17.93 -6.76 -9.35
C GLY A 119 17.03 -6.28 -10.49
N ILE A 120 16.32 -7.21 -11.11
CA ILE A 120 15.51 -6.99 -12.33
C ILE A 120 14.44 -5.90 -12.13
N GLY A 121 13.83 -5.84 -10.96
CA GLY A 121 12.79 -4.87 -10.61
C GLY A 121 13.32 -3.56 -10.03
N SER A 122 14.61 -3.27 -10.16
CA SER A 122 15.19 -2.02 -9.68
C SER A 122 14.66 -0.83 -10.48
N VAL A 123 14.21 0.21 -9.77
CA VAL A 123 13.75 1.48 -10.38
C VAL A 123 14.43 2.66 -9.68
N PRO A 124 14.56 3.83 -10.33
CA PRO A 124 15.12 5.02 -9.68
C PRO A 124 14.39 5.35 -8.36
N TRP A 125 15.15 5.92 -7.43
CA TRP A 125 14.68 6.28 -6.09
C TRP A 125 13.79 7.51 -6.16
#